data_AF-A0A958LQA7-F1
#
_entry.id   AF-A0A958LQA7-F1
#
_cell.length_a   1.000
_cell.length_b   1.000
_cell.length_c   1.000
_cell.angle_alpha   90.00
_cell.angle_beta   90.00
_cell.angle_gamma   90.00
#
_symmetry.space_group_name_H-M   'P 1'
#
loop_
_entity.id
_entity.type
_entity.pdbx_description
1 polymer ?
#
loop_
_entity_poly.entity_id
_entity_poly.type
_entity_poly.pdbx_seq_one_letter_code
_entity_poly.pdbx_strand_id
1 'polypeptide(L)'
;MDEVVTEFKSESQEILARLTALLEDLEEDPGRVNELDGYGQKVDRIMGGAMSLASAMDNDPLLNQIGACAGLCKTVGYRGSQIPEEQGGFAKAVIGLLLDMTEMLQTMVEKVGSEKNFDLSSPLYLTVVDRLKWVSEQFQDGTRSSLKIAGTQGTAKDFGENINDLLKRMGVS
;
A
#
# COMPACT_ATOMS: atom_id res chain seq x y z
N MET A 1 -14.22 -4.73 23.11
CA MET A 1 -13.38 -3.78 22.36
C MET A 1 -12.00 -4.38 22.16
N ASP A 2 -11.34 -4.82 23.23
CA ASP A 2 -10.05 -5.55 23.15
C ASP A 2 -10.08 -6.81 22.27
N GLU A 3 -11.18 -7.55 22.29
CA GLU A 3 -11.36 -8.73 21.44
C GLU A 3 -11.37 -8.38 19.94
N VAL A 4 -12.11 -7.33 19.55
CA VAL A 4 -12.19 -6.86 18.15
C VAL A 4 -10.83 -6.31 17.69
N VAL A 5 -10.11 -5.60 18.56
CA VAL A 5 -8.75 -5.13 18.27
C VAL A 5 -7.79 -6.31 18.09
N THR A 6 -7.89 -7.33 18.95
CA THR A 6 -7.05 -8.53 18.88
C THR A 6 -7.31 -9.32 17.60
N GLU A 7 -8.58 -9.51 17.24
CA GLU A 7 -8.99 -10.17 16.00
C GLU A 7 -8.47 -9.42 14.76
N PHE A 8 -8.66 -8.09 14.71
CA PHE A 8 -8.15 -7.26 13.64
C PHE A 8 -6.63 -7.39 13.48
N LYS A 9 -5.88 -7.34 14.59
CA LYS A 9 -4.42 -7.50 14.56
C LYS A 9 -4.01 -8.87 14.05
N SER A 10 -4.65 -9.93 14.54
CA SER A 10 -4.35 -11.31 14.13
C SER A 10 -4.63 -11.53 12.65
N GLU A 11 -5.81 -11.16 12.15
CA GLU A 11 -6.15 -11.30 10.73
C GLU A 11 -5.22 -10.47 9.85
N SER A 12 -4.93 -9.23 10.26
CA SER A 12 -4.03 -8.36 9.50
C SER A 12 -2.61 -8.92 9.44
N GLN A 13 -2.08 -9.45 10.54
CA GLN A 13 -0.75 -10.07 10.57
C GLN A 13 -0.67 -11.31 9.68
N GLU A 14 -1.70 -12.16 9.67
CA GLU A 14 -1.75 -13.30 8.76
C GLU A 14 -1.79 -12.88 7.28
N ILE A 15 -2.55 -11.82 6.96
CA ILE A 15 -2.59 -11.27 5.60
C ILE A 15 -1.21 -10.70 5.24
N LEU A 16 -0.61 -9.88 6.10
CA LEU A 16 0.68 -9.25 5.86
C LEU A 16 1.79 -10.27 5.66
N ALA A 17 1.85 -11.33 6.46
CA ALA A 17 2.83 -12.40 6.28
C ALA A 17 2.70 -13.08 4.91
N ARG A 18 1.46 -13.30 4.42
CA ARG A 18 1.22 -13.85 3.08
C ARG A 18 1.57 -12.85 1.97
N LEU A 19 1.35 -11.56 2.21
CA LEU A 19 1.70 -10.50 1.26
C LEU A 19 3.22 -10.35 1.14
N THR A 20 3.97 -10.38 2.25
CA THR A 20 5.43 -10.37 2.25
C THR A 20 5.99 -11.55 1.47
N ALA A 21 5.53 -12.78 1.77
CA ALA A 21 5.97 -13.97 1.05
C ALA A 21 5.69 -13.89 -0.46
N LEU A 22 4.51 -13.40 -0.85
CA LEU A 22 4.18 -13.16 -2.26
C LEU A 22 5.16 -12.16 -2.91
N LEU A 23 5.49 -11.07 -2.23
CA LEU A 23 6.37 -10.04 -2.77
C LEU A 23 7.82 -10.52 -2.86
N GLU A 24 8.30 -11.30 -1.89
CA GLU A 24 9.61 -11.96 -1.93
C GLU A 24 9.70 -12.92 -3.14
N ASP A 25 8.67 -13.74 -3.36
CA ASP A 25 8.59 -14.62 -4.54
C ASP A 25 8.61 -13.83 -5.86
N LEU A 26 7.92 -12.68 -5.90
CA LEU A 26 7.89 -11.80 -7.08
C LEU A 26 9.19 -11.03 -7.30
N GLU A 27 9.96 -10.76 -6.25
CA GLU A 27 11.29 -10.13 -6.38
C GLU A 27 12.27 -11.07 -7.10
N GLU A 28 12.17 -12.37 -6.83
CA GLU A 28 12.92 -13.42 -7.52
C GLU A 28 12.44 -13.61 -8.98
N ASP A 29 11.12 -13.54 -9.22
CA ASP A 29 10.52 -13.64 -10.56
C ASP A 29 9.54 -12.49 -10.90
N PRO A 30 10.06 -11.34 -11.36
CA PRO A 30 9.23 -10.17 -11.69
C PRO A 30 8.35 -10.35 -12.92
N GLY A 31 8.53 -11.43 -13.70
CA GLY A 31 7.67 -11.74 -14.86
C GLY A 31 6.22 -12.01 -14.45
N ARG A 32 5.99 -12.30 -13.16
CA ARG A 32 4.68 -12.58 -12.55
C ARG A 32 4.04 -11.33 -11.92
N VAL A 33 4.45 -10.13 -12.33
CA VAL A 33 3.97 -8.86 -11.74
C VAL A 33 2.45 -8.71 -11.75
N ASN A 34 1.75 -9.37 -12.67
CA ASN A 34 0.29 -9.44 -12.72
C ASN A 34 -0.35 -10.00 -11.42
N GLU A 35 0.38 -10.79 -10.64
CA GLU A 35 -0.07 -11.30 -9.34
C GLU A 35 -0.20 -10.18 -8.27
N LEU A 36 0.36 -8.99 -8.51
CA LEU A 36 0.14 -7.81 -7.67
C LEU A 36 -1.32 -7.35 -7.63
N ASP A 37 -2.17 -7.78 -8.57
CA ASP A 37 -3.63 -7.59 -8.46
C ASP A 37 -4.18 -8.34 -7.23
N GLY A 38 -3.70 -9.57 -7.02
CA GLY A 38 -4.03 -10.40 -5.86
C GLY A 38 -3.47 -9.86 -4.55
N TYR A 39 -2.34 -9.14 -4.60
CA TYR A 39 -1.83 -8.33 -3.48
C TYR A 39 -2.81 -7.20 -3.14
N GLY A 40 -3.23 -6.42 -4.15
CA GLY A 40 -4.15 -5.29 -4.00
C GLY A 40 -5.49 -5.70 -3.36
N GLN A 41 -6.06 -6.83 -3.79
CA GLN A 41 -7.29 -7.38 -3.20
C GLN A 41 -7.14 -7.79 -1.73
N LYS A 42 -5.97 -8.31 -1.35
CA LYS A 42 -5.72 -8.77 0.03
C LYS A 42 -5.50 -7.60 0.98
N VAL A 43 -4.71 -6.61 0.59
CA VAL A 43 -4.46 -5.43 1.42
C VAL A 43 -5.72 -4.56 1.56
N ASP A 44 -6.66 -4.63 0.62
CA ASP A 44 -7.99 -4.01 0.73
C ASP A 44 -8.78 -4.51 1.94
N ARG A 45 -8.59 -5.78 2.36
CA ARG A 45 -9.23 -6.32 3.57
C ARG A 45 -8.70 -5.63 4.83
N ILE A 46 -7.39 -5.34 4.89
CA ILE A 46 -6.78 -4.58 5.98
C ILE A 46 -7.32 -3.15 5.98
N MET A 47 -7.38 -2.51 4.81
CA MET A 47 -7.96 -1.17 4.65
C MET A 47 -9.41 -1.12 5.18
N GLY A 48 -10.26 -2.03 4.74
CA GLY A 48 -11.67 -2.09 5.14
C GLY A 48 -11.85 -2.39 6.64
N GLY A 49 -11.05 -3.29 7.19
CA GLY A 49 -11.02 -3.60 8.62
C GLY A 49 -10.60 -2.40 9.46
N ALA A 50 -9.52 -1.72 9.06
CA ALA A 50 -9.02 -0.53 9.75
C ALA A 50 -10.05 0.61 9.77
N MET A 51 -10.69 0.90 8.62
CA MET A 51 -11.71 1.97 8.53
C MET A 51 -12.97 1.65 9.34
N SER A 52 -13.38 0.38 9.34
CA SER A 52 -14.52 -0.09 10.12
C SER A 52 -14.25 0.01 11.62
N LEU A 53 -13.04 -0.38 12.04
CA LEU A 53 -12.61 -0.29 13.44
C LEU A 53 -12.42 1.18 13.87
N ALA A 54 -11.85 2.04 13.02
CA ALA A 54 -11.72 3.47 13.28
C ALA A 54 -13.08 4.11 13.57
N SER A 55 -14.09 3.77 12.76
CA SER A 55 -15.47 4.26 12.94
C SER A 55 -16.09 3.81 14.27
N ALA A 56 -15.72 2.62 14.74
CA ALA A 56 -16.17 2.07 16.03
C ALA A 56 -15.38 2.61 17.24
N MET A 57 -14.23 3.25 17.02
CA MET A 57 -13.29 3.71 18.06
C MET A 57 -13.08 5.22 18.01
N ASP A 58 -14.16 5.99 17.85
CA ASP A 58 -14.14 7.46 17.85
C ASP A 58 -13.14 8.08 16.85
N ASN A 59 -13.00 7.48 15.67
CA ASN A 59 -12.06 7.89 14.62
C ASN A 59 -10.59 7.85 15.08
N ASP A 60 -10.17 6.71 15.65
CA ASP A 60 -8.77 6.48 16.04
C ASP A 60 -7.79 6.90 14.90
N PRO A 61 -6.84 7.82 15.18
CA PRO A 61 -5.93 8.33 14.16
C PRO A 61 -5.01 7.27 13.57
N LEU A 62 -4.51 6.33 14.38
CA LEU A 62 -3.64 5.26 13.91
C LEU A 62 -4.40 4.34 12.95
N LEU A 63 -5.64 3.98 13.25
CA LEU A 63 -6.47 3.18 12.34
C LEU A 63 -6.77 3.91 11.02
N ASN A 64 -6.97 5.22 11.06
CA ASN A 64 -7.09 6.04 9.85
C ASN A 64 -5.78 6.05 9.04
N GLN A 65 -4.61 6.13 9.70
CA GLN A 65 -3.31 6.05 9.04
C GLN A 65 -3.09 4.65 8.42
N ILE A 66 -3.45 3.57 9.12
CA ILE A 66 -3.39 2.20 8.60
C ILE A 66 -4.27 2.07 7.35
N GLY A 67 -5.50 2.60 7.40
CA GLY A 67 -6.40 2.63 6.25
C GLY A 67 -5.79 3.39 5.06
N ALA A 68 -5.16 4.53 5.29
CA ALA A 68 -4.48 5.30 4.23
C ALA A 68 -3.26 4.56 3.64
N CYS A 69 -2.41 3.97 4.49
CA CYS A 69 -1.25 3.20 4.07
C CYS A 69 -1.65 1.94 3.26
N ALA A 70 -2.64 1.18 3.74
CA ALA A 70 -3.22 0.04 3.02
C ALA A 70 -3.85 0.47 1.68
N GLY A 71 -4.49 1.63 1.64
CA GLY A 71 -5.01 2.23 0.40
C GLY A 71 -3.91 2.58 -0.62
N LEU A 72 -2.76 3.08 -0.16
CA LEU A 72 -1.59 3.30 -1.02
C LEU A 72 -1.05 1.97 -1.55
N CYS A 73 -0.89 0.98 -0.68
CA CYS A 73 -0.45 -0.37 -1.05
C CYS A 73 -1.35 -0.96 -2.14
N LYS A 74 -2.68 -0.89 -1.94
CA LYS A 74 -3.69 -1.32 -2.90
C LYS A 74 -3.50 -0.64 -4.25
N THR A 75 -3.37 0.68 -4.23
CA THR A 75 -3.26 1.52 -5.42
C THR A 75 -1.98 1.22 -6.20
N VAL A 76 -0.85 1.10 -5.52
CA VAL A 76 0.44 0.72 -6.12
C VAL A 76 0.41 -0.73 -6.64
N GLY A 77 -0.16 -1.67 -5.88
CA GLY A 77 -0.29 -3.07 -6.31
C GLY A 77 -1.09 -3.23 -7.59
N TYR A 78 -2.27 -2.60 -7.68
CA TYR A 78 -3.07 -2.65 -8.89
C TYR A 78 -2.36 -2.05 -10.10
N ARG A 79 -1.68 -0.91 -9.95
CA ARG A 79 -0.91 -0.32 -11.06
C ARG A 79 0.32 -1.14 -11.41
N GLY A 80 1.00 -1.68 -10.41
CA GLY A 80 2.12 -2.60 -10.55
C GLY A 80 1.75 -3.80 -11.41
N SER A 81 0.56 -4.37 -11.20
CA SER A 81 0.06 -5.52 -11.98
C SER A 81 -0.11 -5.27 -13.48
N GLN A 82 -0.10 -4.00 -13.89
CA GLN A 82 -0.25 -3.56 -15.29
C GLN A 82 1.09 -3.21 -15.94
N ILE A 83 2.21 -3.37 -15.23
CA ILE A 83 3.54 -3.12 -15.78
C ILE A 83 3.82 -4.17 -16.86
N PRO A 84 4.16 -3.73 -18.10
CA PRO A 84 4.53 -4.66 -19.16
C PRO A 84 5.80 -5.44 -18.83
N GLU A 85 5.91 -6.67 -19.33
CA GLU A 85 7.04 -7.58 -19.07
C GLU A 85 8.38 -6.96 -19.47
N GLU A 86 8.42 -6.18 -20.56
CA GLU A 86 9.62 -5.47 -21.02
C GLU A 86 10.14 -4.41 -20.03
N GLN A 87 9.32 -4.01 -19.05
CA GLN A 87 9.67 -3.08 -17.98
C GLN A 87 9.99 -3.79 -16.66
N GLY A 88 10.54 -5.00 -16.71
CA GLY A 88 10.89 -5.78 -15.51
C GLY A 88 11.77 -5.05 -14.49
N GLY A 89 12.62 -4.11 -14.93
CA GLY A 89 13.39 -3.25 -14.01
C GLY A 89 12.51 -2.32 -13.17
N PHE A 90 11.44 -1.76 -13.77
CA PHE A 90 10.45 -0.96 -13.05
C PHE A 90 9.55 -1.84 -12.17
N ALA A 91 9.16 -3.03 -12.66
CA ALA A 91 8.43 -4.02 -11.86
C ALA A 91 9.17 -4.34 -10.54
N LYS A 92 10.49 -4.59 -10.61
CA LYS A 92 11.32 -4.80 -9.41
C LYS A 92 11.28 -3.62 -8.44
N ALA A 93 11.37 -2.39 -8.95
CA ALA A 93 11.31 -1.19 -8.10
C ALA A 93 9.94 -1.06 -7.40
N VAL A 94 8.85 -1.41 -8.09
CA VAL A 94 7.50 -1.41 -7.51
C VAL A 94 7.34 -2.52 -6.47
N ILE A 95 7.86 -3.72 -6.73
CA ILE A 95 7.85 -4.82 -5.76
C ILE A 95 8.62 -4.45 -4.49
N GLY A 96 9.83 -3.90 -4.64
CA GLY A 96 10.63 -3.42 -3.50
C GLY A 96 9.94 -2.32 -2.70
N LEU A 97 9.26 -1.38 -3.35
CA LEU A 97 8.44 -0.39 -2.66
C LEU A 97 7.28 -1.05 -1.88
N LEU A 98 6.59 -2.02 -2.48
CA LEU A 98 5.50 -2.72 -1.81
C LEU A 98 6.00 -3.55 -0.61
N LEU A 99 7.22 -4.10 -0.65
CA LEU A 99 7.85 -4.75 0.50
C LEU A 99 8.04 -3.74 1.64
N ASP A 100 8.69 -2.61 1.37
CA ASP A 100 8.91 -1.55 2.37
C ASP A 100 7.59 -1.06 2.99
N MET A 101 6.56 -0.89 2.15
CA MET A 101 5.24 -0.45 2.59
C MET A 101 4.50 -1.53 3.40
N THR A 102 4.66 -2.82 3.06
CA THR A 102 4.07 -3.94 3.80
C THR A 102 4.67 -4.04 5.20
N GLU A 103 5.98 -3.86 5.32
CA GLU A 103 6.68 -3.83 6.61
C GLU A 103 6.25 -2.63 7.46
N MET A 104 6.10 -1.46 6.84
CA MET A 104 5.54 -0.28 7.51
C MET A 104 4.13 -0.57 8.04
N LEU A 105 3.27 -1.13 7.19
CA LEU A 105 1.88 -1.45 7.55
C LEU A 105 1.82 -2.48 8.69
N GLN A 106 2.72 -3.47 8.69
CA GLN A 106 2.86 -4.42 9.79
C GLN A 106 3.21 -3.72 11.11
N THR A 107 4.21 -2.84 11.08
CA THR A 107 4.63 -2.09 12.27
C THR A 107 3.50 -1.20 12.81
N MET A 108 2.67 -0.63 11.93
CA MET A 108 1.50 0.15 12.33
C MET A 108 0.42 -0.73 12.99
N VAL A 109 0.10 -1.90 12.39
CA VAL A 109 -0.87 -2.86 12.93
C VAL A 109 -0.46 -3.36 14.32
N GLU A 110 0.83 -3.63 14.53
CA GLU A 110 1.36 -4.06 15.83
C GLU A 110 1.11 -3.05 16.96
N LYS A 111 1.08 -1.76 16.62
CA LYS A 111 0.88 -0.65 17.57
C LYS A 111 -0.58 -0.38 17.93
N VAL A 112 -1.55 -0.94 17.19
CA VAL A 112 -2.98 -0.77 17.47
C VAL A 112 -3.30 -1.20 18.90
N GLY A 113 -4.03 -0.35 19.61
CA GLY A 113 -4.42 -0.52 21.01
C GLY A 113 -3.35 -0.11 22.03
N SER A 114 -2.12 0.20 21.59
CA SER A 114 -1.02 0.60 22.47
C SER A 114 -0.52 2.03 22.23
N GLU A 115 -0.56 2.50 20.99
CA GLU A 115 -0.21 3.87 20.61
C GLU A 115 -1.40 4.52 19.92
N LYS A 116 -1.53 5.85 20.07
CA LYS A 116 -2.59 6.63 19.43
C LYS A 116 -2.23 7.15 18.04
N ASN A 117 -0.93 7.21 17.72
CA ASN A 117 -0.40 7.77 16.48
C ASN A 117 0.84 7.00 16.07
N PHE A 118 1.05 6.89 14.76
CA PHE A 118 2.31 6.42 14.20
C PHE A 118 3.18 7.60 13.79
N ASP A 119 4.42 7.64 14.27
CA ASP A 119 5.39 8.67 13.88
C ASP A 119 6.02 8.33 12.51
N LEU A 120 5.56 9.04 11.48
CA LEU A 120 6.08 8.93 10.12
C LEU A 120 7.31 9.81 9.86
N SER A 121 7.79 10.56 10.85
CA SER A 121 8.97 11.41 10.71
C SER A 121 10.29 10.63 10.80
N SER A 122 10.23 9.32 11.08
CA SER A 122 11.41 8.45 11.03
C SER A 122 12.07 8.49 9.65
N PRO A 123 13.41 8.60 9.56
CA PRO A 123 14.15 8.58 8.29
C PRO A 123 13.82 7.38 7.39
N LEU A 124 13.45 6.25 7.99
CA LEU A 124 13.00 5.05 7.27
C LEU A 124 11.76 5.35 6.43
N TYR A 125 10.74 5.96 7.03
CA TYR A 125 9.45 6.19 6.38
C TYR A 125 9.50 7.34 5.36
N LEU A 126 10.36 8.33 5.59
CA LEU A 126 10.64 9.37 4.59
C LEU A 126 11.24 8.77 3.31
N THR A 127 12.13 7.78 3.45
CA THR A 127 12.70 7.07 2.29
C THR A 127 11.62 6.33 1.49
N VAL A 128 10.66 5.68 2.18
CA VAL A 128 9.53 5.01 1.51
C VAL A 128 8.65 6.02 0.78
N VAL A 129 8.40 7.19 1.36
CA VAL A 129 7.61 8.25 0.73
C VAL A 129 8.31 8.81 -0.51
N ASP A 130 9.63 8.98 -0.47
CA ASP A 130 10.40 9.44 -1.64
C ASP A 130 10.38 8.39 -2.76
N ARG A 131 10.52 7.10 -2.43
CA ARG A 131 10.37 5.99 -3.41
C ARG A 131 8.95 5.96 -4.00
N LEU A 132 7.93 6.16 -3.18
CA LEU A 132 6.53 6.22 -3.63
C LEU A 132 6.28 7.38 -4.59
N LYS A 133 6.80 8.58 -4.30
CA LYS A 133 6.73 9.73 -5.21
C LYS A 133 7.40 9.43 -6.54
N TRP A 134 8.61 8.87 -6.50
CA TRP A 134 9.33 8.48 -7.71
C TRP A 134 8.56 7.43 -8.54
N VAL A 135 8.04 6.37 -7.90
CA VAL A 135 7.20 5.37 -8.57
C VAL A 135 5.95 6.02 -9.18
N SER A 136 5.33 6.97 -8.48
CA SER A 136 4.20 7.74 -8.99
C SER A 136 4.53 8.51 -10.26
N GLU A 137 5.69 9.16 -10.31
CA GLU A 137 6.16 9.88 -11.49
C GLU A 137 6.44 8.92 -12.65
N GLN A 138 7.07 7.77 -12.39
CA GLN A 138 7.31 6.75 -13.43
C GLN A 138 6.01 6.24 -14.05
N PHE A 139 4.97 6.03 -13.23
CA PHE A 139 3.65 5.68 -13.74
C PHE A 139 3.03 6.79 -14.59
N GLN A 140 3.32 8.07 -14.36
CA GLN A 140 2.81 9.19 -15.15
C GLN A 140 3.54 9.38 -16.49
N ASP A 141 4.85 9.18 -16.49
CA ASP A 141 5.68 9.34 -17.69
C ASP A 141 5.58 8.15 -18.64
N GLY A 142 5.51 6.92 -18.10
CA GLY A 142 5.41 5.69 -18.90
C GLY A 142 4.03 5.41 -19.51
N THR A 143 2.95 5.98 -18.96
CA THR A 143 1.56 5.69 -19.40
C THR A 143 1.01 6.60 -20.49
N ARG A 144 1.69 7.72 -20.84
CA ARG A 144 1.20 8.63 -21.89
C ARG A 144 1.11 8.02 -23.29
N SER A 145 1.77 6.87 -23.53
CA SER A 145 1.95 6.32 -24.87
C SER A 145 1.27 4.98 -25.14
N SER A 146 0.96 4.15 -24.13
CA SER A 146 0.62 2.74 -24.38
C SER A 146 -0.41 2.07 -23.46
N LEU A 147 -0.82 2.68 -22.34
CA LEU A 147 -1.74 2.03 -21.40
C LEU A 147 -3.17 2.56 -21.55
N LYS A 148 -3.93 1.97 -22.49
CA LYS A 148 -5.40 2.01 -22.44
C LYS A 148 -5.84 1.18 -21.24
N ILE A 149 -6.12 1.85 -20.12
CA ILE A 149 -6.63 1.25 -18.90
C ILE A 149 -8.02 0.68 -19.18
N ALA A 150 -8.12 -0.62 -19.40
CA ALA A 150 -9.38 -1.33 -19.44
C ALA A 150 -9.78 -1.69 -18.01
N GLY A 151 -10.74 -0.94 -17.43
CA GLY A 151 -11.49 -1.38 -16.25
C GLY A 151 -11.31 -0.61 -14.95
N THR A 152 -10.32 0.29 -14.83
CA THR A 152 -10.23 1.26 -13.71
C THR A 152 -10.43 2.67 -14.24
N GLN A 153 -11.53 3.32 -13.86
CA GLN A 153 -11.80 4.73 -14.18
C GLN A 153 -10.78 5.63 -13.44
N GLY A 154 -9.61 5.84 -14.03
CA GLY A 154 -8.63 6.78 -13.49
C GLY A 154 -7.46 6.99 -14.43
N THR A 155 -7.25 8.24 -14.84
CA THR A 155 -6.08 8.71 -15.58
C THR A 155 -4.80 8.65 -14.72
N ALA A 156 -3.63 8.79 -15.34
CA ALA A 156 -2.36 8.91 -14.62
C ALA A 156 -2.32 10.14 -13.68
N LYS A 157 -3.09 11.19 -14.02
CA LYS A 157 -3.31 12.35 -13.16
C LYS A 157 -4.08 11.96 -11.90
N ASP A 158 -5.13 11.16 -12.05
CA ASP A 158 -5.94 10.66 -10.94
C ASP A 158 -5.12 9.77 -10.00
N PHE A 159 -4.12 9.04 -10.51
CA PHE A 159 -3.21 8.24 -9.68
C PHE A 159 -2.33 9.11 -8.77
N GLY A 160 -1.71 10.16 -9.33
CA GLY A 160 -0.88 11.07 -8.54
C GLY A 160 -1.68 11.89 -7.53
N GLU A 161 -2.88 12.34 -7.90
CA GLU A 161 -3.79 13.04 -6.97
C GLU A 161 -4.23 12.11 -5.82
N ASN A 162 -4.57 10.85 -6.11
CA ASN A 162 -4.90 9.85 -5.09
C ASN A 162 -3.73 9.57 -4.14
N ILE A 163 -2.51 9.44 -4.65
CA ILE A 163 -1.31 9.25 -3.80
C ILE A 163 -1.10 10.45 -2.89
N ASN A 164 -1.19 11.68 -3.41
CA ASN A 164 -1.02 12.89 -2.62
C ASN A 164 -2.07 13.01 -1.51
N ASP A 165 -3.33 12.70 -1.79
CA ASP A 165 -4.39 12.75 -0.79
C ASP A 165 -4.19 11.68 0.30
N LEU A 166 -3.71 10.49 -0.07
CA LEU A 166 -3.37 9.45 0.90
C LEU A 166 -2.13 9.82 1.73
N LEU A 167 -1.10 10.42 1.13
CA LEU A 167 0.07 10.93 1.84
C LEU A 167 -0.31 12.01 2.88
N LYS A 168 -1.25 12.91 2.56
CA LYS A 168 -1.79 13.89 3.50
C LYS A 168 -2.54 13.21 4.66
N ARG A 169 -3.33 12.17 4.38
CA ARG A 169 -4.03 11.39 5.42
C ARG A 169 -3.09 10.62 6.34
N MET A 170 -1.93 10.22 5.82
CA MET A 170 -0.88 9.65 6.66
C MET A 170 -0.20 10.73 7.53
N GLY A 171 -0.16 11.99 7.07
CA GLY A 171 0.44 13.12 7.79
C GLY A 171 1.84 13.50 7.32
N VAL A 172 2.18 13.17 6.06
CA VAL A 172 3.54 13.38 5.49
C VAL A 172 3.58 14.52 4.45
N SER A 173 2.46 15.16 4.16
CA SER A 173 2.33 16.24 3.15
C SER A 173 1.52 17.42 3.65
#